data_AF-Q7V2Q4-F1
#
_entry.id   AF-Q7V2Q4-F1
#
_cell.length_a   1.000
_cell.length_b   1.000
_cell.length_c   1.000
_cell.angle_alpha   90.00
_cell.angle_beta   90.00
_cell.angle_gamma   90.00
#
_symmetry.space_group_name_H-M   'P 1'
#
loop_
_entity.id
_entity.type
_entity.pdbx_description
1 polymer ?
#
loop_
_entity_poly.entity_id
_entity_poly.type
_entity_poly.pdbx_seq_one_letter_code
_entity_poly.pdbx_strand_id
1 'polypeptide(L)'
;MTGFLYFLGNTLRWPALKPKEFFSLHAYFTIIYLITYTLSKNEVNQSNLVFTLGILAPLLIAIGQGLPVNCLDFKSSLTKELSQES
;
A
#
# COMPACT_ATOMS: atom_id res chain seq x y z
N MET A 1 4.41 3.92 -20.39
CA MET A 1 3.41 4.94 -20.01
C MET A 1 2.04 4.35 -19.68
N THR A 2 1.57 3.32 -20.39
CA THR A 2 0.27 2.66 -20.17
C THR A 2 0.08 2.12 -18.75
N GLY A 3 1.12 1.54 -18.14
CA GLY A 3 1.03 1.01 -16.78
C GLY A 3 0.83 2.08 -15.69
N PHE A 4 1.39 3.27 -15.87
CA PHE A 4 1.16 4.39 -14.93
C PHE A 4 -0.29 4.89 -15.01
N LEU A 5 -0.85 5.02 -16.22
CA LEU A 5 -2.24 5.42 -16.41
C LEU A 5 -3.22 4.36 -15.88
N TYR A 6 -2.89 3.08 -16.05
CA TYR A 6 -3.65 1.97 -15.47
C TYR A 6 -3.63 2.03 -13.94
N PHE A 7 -2.45 2.18 -13.33
CA PHE A 7 -2.31 2.33 -11.89
C PHE A 7 -3.12 3.55 -11.37
N LEU A 8 -2.95 4.71 -12.01
CA LEU A 8 -3.64 5.95 -11.64
C LEU A 8 -5.16 5.80 -11.74
N GLY A 9 -5.66 5.22 -12.83
CA GLY A 9 -7.08 4.96 -13.01
C GLY A 9 -7.64 4.00 -11.95
N ASN A 10 -6.88 2.99 -11.57
CA ASN A 10 -7.28 2.04 -10.53
C ASN A 10 -7.26 2.68 -9.14
N THR A 11 -6.26 3.50 -8.83
CA THR A 11 -6.18 4.27 -7.59
C THR A 11 -7.35 5.25 -7.47
N LEU A 12 -7.74 5.92 -8.55
CA LEU A 12 -8.88 6.85 -8.55
C LEU A 12 -10.23 6.13 -8.40
N ARG A 13 -10.36 4.89 -8.88
CA ARG A 13 -11.58 4.07 -8.73
C ARG A 13 -11.68 3.37 -7.38
N TRP A 14 -10.56 3.16 -6.69
CA TRP A 14 -10.53 2.40 -5.43
C TRP A 14 -11.46 2.95 -4.32
N PRO A 15 -11.57 4.27 -4.10
CA PRO A 15 -12.52 4.82 -3.13
C PRO A 15 -13.98 4.46 -3.44
N ALA A 16 -14.33 4.39 -4.72
CA ALA A 16 -15.70 4.10 -5.16
C ALA A 16 -16.02 2.60 -5.13
N LEU A 17 -15.06 1.76 -5.51
CA LEU A 17 -15.24 0.30 -5.56
C LEU A 17 -15.18 -0.33 -4.17
N LYS A 18 -14.27 0.14 -3.31
CA LYS A 18 -13.99 -0.45 -1.99
C LYS A 18 -13.73 0.61 -0.92
N PRO A 19 -14.74 1.43 -0.58
CA PRO A 19 -14.57 2.57 0.32
C PRO A 19 -14.04 2.16 1.69
N LYS A 20 -14.53 1.05 2.26
CA LYS A 20 -14.11 0.58 3.59
C LYS A 20 -12.62 0.24 3.65
N GLU A 21 -12.12 -0.50 2.66
CA GLU A 21 -10.70 -0.86 2.57
C GLU A 21 -9.82 0.39 2.37
N PHE A 22 -10.27 1.30 1.51
CA PHE A 22 -9.60 2.58 1.27
C PHE A 22 -9.49 3.41 2.55
N PHE A 23 -10.59 3.63 3.26
CA PHE A 23 -10.59 4.38 4.53
C PHE A 23 -9.76 3.69 5.60
N SER A 24 -9.83 2.36 5.71
CA SER A 24 -9.03 1.60 6.68
C SER A 24 -7.53 1.80 6.47
N LEU A 25 -7.06 1.73 5.22
CA LEU A 25 -5.66 1.94 4.87
C LEU A 25 -5.21 3.38 5.16
N HIS A 26 -6.02 4.37 4.79
CA HIS A 26 -5.68 5.78 5.01
C HIS A 26 -5.70 6.16 6.50
N ALA A 27 -6.65 5.62 7.26
CA ALA A 27 -6.68 5.77 8.72
C ALA A 27 -5.41 5.17 9.34
N TYR A 28 -4.99 3.98 8.90
CA TYR A 28 -3.74 3.36 9.34
C TYR A 28 -2.52 4.25 9.09
N PHE A 29 -2.35 4.77 7.87
CA PHE A 29 -1.23 5.67 7.57
C PHE A 29 -1.29 6.97 8.38
N THR A 30 -2.48 7.50 8.61
CA THR A 30 -2.67 8.69 9.45
C THR A 30 -2.20 8.43 10.88
N ILE A 31 -2.52 7.26 11.45
CA ILE A 31 -2.08 6.86 12.79
C ILE A 31 -0.55 6.74 12.85
N ILE A 32 0.08 6.05 11.90
CA ILE A 32 1.54 5.92 11.82
C ILE A 32 2.21 7.30 11.73
N TYR A 33 1.65 8.20 10.92
CA TYR A 33 2.14 9.57 10.81
C TYR A 33 2.03 10.32 12.14
N LEU A 34 0.90 10.25 12.84
CA LEU A 34 0.71 10.92 14.14
C LEU A 34 1.68 10.40 15.21
N ILE A 35 1.90 9.08 15.26
CA ILE A 35 2.88 8.46 16.14
C ILE A 35 4.29 8.97 15.82
N THR A 36 4.67 8.92 14.54
CA THR A 36 5.97 9.38 14.07
C THR A 36 6.20 10.86 14.37
N TYR A 37 5.19 11.71 14.11
CA TYR A 37 5.24 13.14 14.39
C TYR A 37 5.43 13.41 15.88
N THR A 38 4.70 12.70 16.74
CA THR A 38 4.82 12.83 18.19
C THR A 38 6.21 12.39 18.68
N LEU A 39 6.74 11.28 18.16
CA LEU A 39 8.10 10.82 18.48
C LEU A 39 9.17 11.83 18.03
N SER A 40 9.01 12.40 16.84
CA SER A 40 9.90 13.42 16.31
C SER A 40 9.88 14.70 17.16
N LYS A 41 8.69 15.12 17.64
CA LYS A 41 8.54 16.26 18.54
C LYS A 41 9.17 16.06 19.91
N ASN A 42 9.24 14.82 20.40
CA ASN A 42 9.90 14.46 21.65
C ASN A 42 11.39 14.11 21.46
N GLU A 43 12.01 14.52 20.35
CA GLU A 43 13.43 14.30 20.02
C GLU A 43 13.86 12.81 20.03
N VAL A 44 12.93 11.90 19.76
CA VAL A 44 13.25 10.48 19.63
C VAL A 44 13.92 10.22 18.28
N ASN A 45 15.23 9.95 18.32
CA ASN A 45 16.08 9.68 17.14
C ASN A 45 15.61 8.51 16.25
N GLN A 46 14.73 7.63 16.75
CA GLN A 46 14.23 6.46 16.03
C GLN A 46 12.92 6.71 15.27
N SER A 47 12.40 7.95 15.25
CA SER A 47 11.15 8.30 14.57
C SER A 47 11.11 7.89 13.08
N ASN A 48 12.20 8.09 12.35
CA ASN A 48 12.31 7.67 10.94
C ASN A 48 12.22 6.14 10.74
N LEU A 49 12.75 5.38 11.69
CA LEU A 49 12.67 3.91 11.67
C LEU A 49 11.22 3.46 11.90
N VAL A 50 10.54 4.06 12.87
CA VAL A 50 9.12 3.78 13.17
C VAL A 50 8.24 4.11 11.96
N PHE A 51 8.49 5.22 11.27
CA PHE A 51 7.78 5.57 10.05
C PHE A 51 7.98 4.53 8.94
N THR A 52 9.24 4.17 8.69
CA THR A 52 9.60 3.22 7.62
C THR A 52 9.00 1.85 7.88
N LEU A 53 9.13 1.33 9.10
CA LEU A 53 8.55 0.05 9.50
C LEU A 53 7.02 0.10 9.50
N GLY A 54 6.42 1.20 9.94
CA GLY A 54 4.97 1.39 9.95
C GLY A 54 4.37 1.37 8.54
N ILE A 55 5.00 2.00 7.56
CA ILE A 55 4.54 1.94 6.16
C ILE A 55 4.78 0.56 5.54
N LEU A 56 5.88 -0.10 5.89
CA LEU A 56 6.28 -1.37 5.29
C LEU A 56 5.58 -2.59 5.93
N ALA A 57 5.08 -2.47 7.16
CA ALA A 57 4.46 -3.56 7.90
C ALA A 57 3.30 -4.26 7.18
N PRO A 58 2.33 -3.55 6.54
CA PRO A 58 1.27 -4.22 5.78
C PRO A 58 1.80 -5.08 4.64
N LEU A 59 2.86 -4.62 3.96
CA LEU A 59 3.51 -5.37 2.89
C LEU A 59 4.23 -6.62 3.44
N LEU A 60 4.96 -6.47 4.55
CA LEU A 60 5.66 -7.59 5.20
C LEU A 60 4.68 -8.65 5.73
N ILE A 61 3.55 -8.22 6.31
CA ILE A 61 2.48 -9.12 6.76
C ILE A 61 1.89 -9.86 5.56
N ALA A 62 1.60 -9.16 4.46
CA ALA A 62 1.06 -9.79 3.27
C ALA A 62 2.05 -10.84 2.70
N ILE A 63 3.35 -10.52 2.62
CA ILE A 63 4.39 -11.46 2.21
C ILE A 63 4.42 -12.68 3.15
N GLY A 64 4.39 -12.45 4.47
CA GLY A 64 4.37 -13.53 5.47
C GLY A 64 3.12 -14.42 5.44
N GLN A 65 1.99 -13.87 4.99
CA GLN A 65 0.73 -14.60 4.78
C GLN A 65 0.69 -15.34 3.43
N GLY A 66 1.79 -15.35 2.68
CA GLY A 66 1.90 -16.09 1.42
C GLY A 66 1.50 -15.27 0.19
N LEU A 67 1.50 -13.94 0.26
CA LEU A 67 1.40 -13.11 -0.94
C LEU A 67 2.54 -13.50 -1.89
N PRO A 68 2.24 -14.08 -3.07
CA PRO A 68 3.30 -14.52 -3.96
C PRO A 68 4.04 -13.27 -4.41
N VAL A 69 5.37 -13.28 -4.25
CA VAL A 69 6.24 -12.17 -4.65
C VAL A 69 6.08 -11.84 -6.15
N ASN A 70 5.55 -12.79 -6.92
CA ASN A 70 5.13 -12.61 -8.32
C ASN A 70 3.98 -11.61 -8.53
N CYS A 71 3.20 -11.23 -7.50
CA CYS A 71 2.23 -10.14 -7.61
C CYS A 71 2.88 -8.76 -7.81
N LEU A 72 4.18 -8.62 -7.51
CA LEU A 72 4.98 -7.45 -7.84
C LEU A 72 5.46 -7.48 -9.30
N ASP A 73 5.40 -8.64 -9.98
CA ASP A 73 5.67 -8.73 -11.41
C ASP A 73 4.44 -8.24 -12.19
N PHE A 74 4.48 -6.94 -12.49
CA PHE A 74 3.45 -6.21 -13.23
C PHE A 74 3.03 -6.91 -14.53
N LYS A 75 3.96 -7.63 -15.19
CA LYS A 75 3.70 -8.35 -16.43
C LYS A 75 2.75 -9.53 -16.20
N SER A 76 2.98 -10.33 -15.15
CA SER A 76 2.11 -11.47 -14.80
C SER A 76 0.71 -11.00 -14.38
N SER A 77 0.63 -9.91 -13.61
CA SER A 77 -0.64 -9.33 -13.13
C SER A 77 -1.49 -8.78 -14.28
N LEU A 78 -0.89 -8.08 -15.25
CA LEU A 78 -1.60 -7.60 -16.45
C LEU A 78 -2.09 -8.76 -17.33
N THR A 79 -1.26 -9.78 -17.53
CA THR A 79 -1.60 -10.90 -18.42
C THR A 79 -2.78 -11.70 -17.86
N LYS A 80 -2.88 -11.84 -16.53
CA LYS A 80 -3.97 -12.55 -15.87
C LYS A 80 -5.31 -11.84 -16.05
N GLU A 81 -5.35 -10.53 -15.85
CA GLU A 81 -6.56 -9.71 -16.09
C GLU A 81 -6.97 -9.74 -17.57
N LEU A 82 -6.01 -9.60 -18.50
CA LEU A 82 -6.29 -9.64 -19.95
C LEU A 82 -6.80 -11.01 -20.41
N SER A 83 -6.35 -12.10 -19.78
CA SER A 83 -6.77 -13.47 -20.10
C SER A 83 -8.14 -13.85 -19.55
N GLN A 84 -8.68 -13.09 -18.60
CA GLN A 84 -10.06 -13.29 -18.09
C GLN A 84 -11.12 -12.56 -18.93
N GLU A 85 -10.70 -11.72 -19.88
CA GLU A 85 -11.57 -11.04 -20.86
C GLU A 85 -11.75 -11.80 -22.19
N SER A 86 -11.17 -13.00 -22.36
CA SER A 86 -11.39 -13.88 -23.54
C SER A 86 -12.21 -15.12 -23.18
#